data_AF-A0A7J7LUT5-F1
#
_entry.id   AF-A0A7J7LUT5-F1
#
_cell.length_a   1.000
_cell.length_b   1.000
_cell.length_c   1.000
_cell.angle_alpha   90.00
_cell.angle_beta   90.00
_cell.angle_gamma   90.00
#
_symmetry.space_group_name_H-M   'P 1'
#
loop_
_entity.id
_entity.type
_entity.pdbx_description
1 polymer ?
#
loop_
_entity_poly.entity_id
_entity_poly.type
_entity_poly.pdbx_seq_one_letter_code
_entity_poly.pdbx_strand_id
1 'polypeptide(L)'
;MDSSEEEDDFLTHEWITPLSKMNSVYQSKSEKGIRKLCCELLDLKDAMENLCGNSQSKYLAFQRVSIEVAEMEHELIELHKHVSSQRIFVQDLMTGVCRELEEWNRVDGKTSEVEEDPLVCDPLLNEFEIHRMAFLENIDVLFAEHKVEEALEALDAEEKSSSEKTILEDQLVETTEQPSVGICELKKALFALLQLGKGPLAQQLLLKEYGSRLRKKIDGFLPLCLIYEETYPLTLPKLVFSTILLTAKESGLIFGDMPVYSNRIVQWAEWEIESFIRLVKENAPSSETVTALRATSICVQASFNQCSILESQGLKLSKLLMVLLQQYVEEEMMTLPPQIVSAPPGLTTSSSDSMHAGSGTRFIFLVKDTMQQLTPEVISHFGATVLTKISHFFDEYVELLIKALPGPSEDKNLAENKEYVYYKAKTDSQQLALMVTVFTVADELLPMAVSRIWSGQSELMEPGSGPAENV
;
A
#
# COMPACT_ATOMS: atom_id res chain seq x y z
N MET A 1 -23.47 118.34 22.27
CA MET A 1 -24.13 117.52 23.28
C MET A 1 -23.68 116.11 23.00
N ASP A 2 -22.82 115.60 23.89
CA ASP A 2 -22.46 114.20 24.00
C ASP A 2 -23.72 113.33 24.15
N SER A 3 -23.73 112.15 23.53
CA SER A 3 -23.84 110.89 24.29
C SER A 3 -23.59 109.68 23.39
N SER A 4 -22.40 109.11 23.55
CA SER A 4 -22.09 107.67 23.64
C SER A 4 -22.87 106.68 22.76
N GLU A 5 -22.22 106.27 21.68
CA GLU A 5 -22.37 104.93 21.08
C GLU A 5 -21.82 103.90 22.08
N GLU A 6 -22.69 103.15 22.75
CA GLU A 6 -22.31 101.89 23.39
C GLU A 6 -22.68 100.77 22.41
N GLU A 7 -21.71 100.34 21.59
CA GLU A 7 -21.76 99.05 20.92
C GLU A 7 -21.69 97.96 22.00
N ASP A 8 -22.84 97.33 22.27
CA ASP A 8 -22.93 96.15 23.11
C ASP A 8 -22.31 94.98 22.33
N ASP A 9 -20.98 94.85 22.46
CA ASP A 9 -20.17 93.74 21.97
C ASP A 9 -20.57 92.46 22.73
N PHE A 10 -21.68 91.83 22.34
CA PHE A 10 -22.03 90.50 22.80
C PHE A 10 -21.04 89.51 22.20
N LEU A 11 -19.91 89.34 22.88
CA LEU A 11 -19.00 88.21 22.72
C LEU A 11 -19.81 86.92 22.73
N THR A 12 -19.91 86.27 21.57
CA THR A 12 -20.32 84.86 21.47
C THR A 12 -19.26 84.02 22.20
N HIS A 13 -19.38 83.94 23.52
CA HIS A 13 -18.44 83.23 24.37
C HIS A 13 -18.59 81.71 24.14
N GLU A 14 -17.82 81.19 23.19
CA GLU A 14 -17.72 79.77 22.84
C GLU A 14 -16.86 78.95 23.82
N TRP A 15 -16.80 79.35 25.10
CA TRP A 15 -15.99 78.64 26.09
C TRP A 15 -16.70 78.52 27.44
N ILE A 16 -16.76 77.31 27.96
CA ILE A 16 -17.09 77.07 29.37
C ILE A 16 -15.83 77.38 30.18
N THR A 17 -15.91 78.33 31.11
CA THR A 17 -14.80 78.63 32.02
C THR A 17 -14.35 77.37 32.77
N PRO A 18 -13.06 76.98 32.69
CA PRO A 18 -12.56 75.76 33.32
C PRO A 18 -12.77 75.76 34.83
N LEU A 19 -13.02 74.57 35.41
CA LEU A 19 -13.26 74.39 36.86
C LEU A 19 -12.11 74.94 37.73
N SER A 20 -10.90 75.00 37.17
CA SER A 20 -9.68 75.51 37.81
C SER A 20 -9.70 77.03 38.07
N LYS A 21 -10.59 77.78 37.43
CA LYS A 21 -10.72 79.24 37.57
C LYS A 21 -11.89 79.69 38.44
N MET A 22 -12.63 78.78 39.07
CA MET A 22 -13.85 79.10 39.82
C MET A 22 -13.86 78.47 41.22
N ASN A 23 -14.19 79.28 42.23
CA ASN A 23 -14.32 78.82 43.61
C ASN A 23 -15.52 77.86 43.75
N SER A 24 -15.25 76.55 43.83
CA SER A 24 -16.25 75.46 43.89
C SER A 24 -17.21 75.50 45.10
N VAL A 25 -16.95 76.42 46.04
CA VAL A 25 -17.63 76.62 47.33
C VAL A 25 -18.96 77.38 47.20
N TYR A 26 -19.11 78.27 46.21
CA TYR A 26 -20.32 79.10 46.05
C TYR A 26 -21.29 78.60 44.99
N GLN A 27 -21.07 77.39 44.47
CA GLN A 27 -21.76 76.90 43.29
C GLN A 27 -22.92 75.96 43.64
N SER A 28 -24.12 76.24 43.13
CA SER A 28 -25.31 75.43 43.42
C SER A 28 -25.21 74.02 42.81
N LYS A 29 -25.87 73.02 43.41
CA LYS A 29 -25.89 71.64 42.87
C LYS A 29 -26.44 71.59 41.43
N SER A 30 -27.42 72.44 41.12
CA SER A 30 -27.99 72.56 39.78
C SER A 30 -26.95 73.08 38.78
N GLU A 31 -26.19 74.11 39.16
CA GLU A 31 -25.16 74.71 38.31
C GLU A 31 -23.99 73.75 38.04
N LYS A 32 -23.59 72.93 39.03
CA LYS A 32 -22.61 71.85 38.83
C LYS A 32 -23.13 70.79 37.85
N GLY A 33 -24.41 70.43 37.95
CA GLY A 33 -25.05 69.48 37.04
C GLY A 33 -25.13 70.00 35.60
N ILE A 34 -25.54 71.25 35.43
CA ILE A 34 -25.62 71.91 34.11
C ILE A 34 -24.23 71.99 33.47
N ARG A 35 -23.19 72.40 34.20
CA ARG A 35 -21.83 72.45 33.65
C ARG A 35 -21.27 71.09 33.29
N LYS A 36 -21.53 70.06 34.10
CA LYS A 36 -21.14 68.69 33.78
C LYS A 36 -21.78 68.24 32.45
N LEU A 37 -23.07 68.50 32.29
CA LEU A 37 -23.78 68.19 31.05
C LEU A 37 -23.22 68.98 29.86
N CYS A 38 -22.89 70.25 30.04
CA CYS A 38 -22.30 71.08 28.98
C CYS A 38 -20.87 70.61 28.61
N CYS A 39 -20.06 70.15 29.57
CA CYS A 39 -18.77 69.52 29.27
C CYS A 39 -18.97 68.20 28.50
N GLU A 40 -19.87 67.33 28.94
CA GLU A 40 -20.18 66.08 28.23
C GLU A 40 -20.71 66.35 26.81
N LEU A 41 -21.49 67.41 26.60
CA LEU A 41 -21.96 67.85 25.29
C LEU A 41 -20.85 68.42 24.40
N LEU A 42 -19.86 69.11 24.97
CA LEU A 42 -18.69 69.58 24.24
C LEU A 42 -17.77 68.40 23.87
N ASP A 43 -17.52 67.48 24.80
CA ASP A 43 -16.76 66.27 24.52
C ASP A 43 -17.44 65.44 23.42
N LEU A 44 -18.79 65.36 23.43
CA LEU A 44 -19.57 64.71 22.38
C LEU A 44 -19.50 65.47 21.05
N LYS A 45 -19.56 66.81 21.07
CA LYS A 45 -19.40 67.65 19.89
C LYS A 45 -18.01 67.43 19.26
N ASP A 46 -16.94 67.45 20.06
CA ASP A 46 -15.58 67.20 19.60
C ASP A 46 -15.40 65.77 19.06
N ALA A 47 -16.00 64.77 19.71
CA ALA A 47 -16.01 63.40 19.21
C ALA A 47 -16.77 63.27 17.88
N MET A 48 -17.91 63.95 17.75
CA MET A 48 -18.72 63.97 16.54
C MET A 48 -18.04 64.75 15.41
N GLU A 49 -17.36 65.86 15.71
CA GLU A 49 -16.56 66.62 14.74
C GLU A 49 -15.30 65.86 14.31
N ASN A 50 -14.66 65.11 15.20
CA ASN A 50 -13.58 64.18 14.82
C ASN A 50 -14.08 63.00 13.97
N LEU A 51 -15.32 62.55 14.19
CA LEU A 51 -15.97 61.55 13.35
C LEU A 51 -16.37 62.14 11.99
N CYS A 52 -16.93 63.35 11.97
CA CYS A 52 -17.50 64.02 10.81
C CYS A 52 -16.46 64.70 9.93
N GLY A 53 -15.45 65.35 10.51
CA GLY A 53 -14.37 66.06 9.82
C GLY A 53 -13.48 65.17 8.96
N ASN A 54 -13.55 63.85 9.16
CA ASN A 54 -12.91 62.85 8.31
C ASN A 54 -13.88 61.75 7.83
N SER A 55 -15.19 61.99 7.88
CA SER A 55 -16.23 61.01 7.51
C SER A 55 -16.11 60.56 6.06
N GLN A 56 -15.88 61.50 5.14
CA GLN A 56 -15.69 61.21 3.72
C GLN A 56 -14.41 60.40 3.46
N SER A 57 -13.31 60.73 4.16
CA SER A 57 -12.05 59.97 4.06
C SER A 57 -12.20 58.54 4.60
N LYS A 58 -12.86 58.38 5.76
CA LYS A 58 -13.16 57.06 6.36
C LYS A 58 -14.10 56.23 5.49
N TYR A 59 -15.13 56.84 4.90
CA TYR A 59 -16.03 56.18 3.98
C TYR A 59 -15.32 55.73 2.69
N LEU A 60 -14.47 56.58 2.11
CA LEU A 60 -13.66 56.22 0.95
C LEU A 60 -12.64 55.11 1.27
N ALA A 61 -12.04 55.12 2.45
CA ALA A 61 -11.18 54.04 2.92
C ALA A 61 -11.95 52.71 3.07
N PHE A 62 -13.13 52.75 3.69
CA PHE A 62 -14.01 51.58 3.81
C PHE A 62 -14.46 51.05 2.44
N GLN A 63 -14.81 51.94 1.50
CA GLN A 63 -15.19 51.55 0.15
C GLN A 63 -14.03 50.88 -0.59
N ARG A 64 -12.80 51.41 -0.46
CA ARG A 64 -11.59 50.79 -1.05
C ARG A 64 -11.35 49.40 -0.47
N VAL A 65 -11.35 49.28 0.85
CA VAL A 65 -11.18 47.97 1.53
C VAL A 65 -12.29 47.00 1.13
N SER A 66 -13.53 47.45 0.98
CA SER A 66 -14.64 46.59 0.57
C SER A 66 -14.52 46.09 -0.88
N ILE A 67 -13.98 46.92 -1.78
CA ILE A 67 -13.66 46.52 -3.16
C ILE A 67 -12.52 45.51 -3.16
N GLU A 68 -11.45 45.80 -2.41
CA GLU A 68 -10.28 44.90 -2.27
C GLU A 68 -10.70 43.53 -1.71
N VAL A 69 -11.57 43.50 -0.69
CA VAL A 69 -12.13 42.24 -0.16
C VAL A 69 -12.94 41.49 -1.22
N ALA A 70 -13.76 42.18 -2.02
CA ALA A 70 -14.53 41.54 -3.09
C ALA A 70 -13.64 41.01 -4.23
N GLU A 71 -12.55 41.71 -4.56
CA GLU A 71 -11.53 41.25 -5.51
C GLU A 71 -10.79 40.02 -4.97
N MET A 72 -10.38 40.04 -3.70
CA MET A 72 -9.76 38.88 -3.03
C MET A 72 -10.70 37.66 -2.99
N GLU A 73 -12.00 37.85 -2.75
CA GLU A 73 -12.99 36.76 -2.82
C GLU A 73 -13.04 36.13 -4.22
N HIS A 74 -12.93 36.93 -5.27
CA HIS A 74 -12.89 36.42 -6.64
C HIS A 74 -11.62 35.62 -6.92
N GLU A 75 -10.46 36.14 -6.53
CA GLU A 75 -9.17 35.45 -6.66
C GLU A 75 -9.19 34.10 -5.90
N LEU A 76 -9.81 34.05 -4.73
CA LEU A 76 -9.95 32.83 -3.94
C LEU A 76 -10.84 31.77 -4.62
N ILE A 77 -11.90 32.20 -5.31
CA ILE A 77 -12.75 31.29 -6.12
C ILE A 77 -11.98 30.76 -7.32
N GLU A 78 -11.21 31.61 -8.02
CA GLU A 78 -10.34 31.16 -9.12
C GLU A 78 -9.29 30.17 -8.63
N LEU A 79 -8.74 30.42 -7.45
CA LEU A 79 -7.80 29.51 -6.81
C LEU A 79 -8.42 28.13 -6.55
N HIS A 80 -9.60 28.08 -5.95
CA HIS A 80 -10.29 26.81 -5.71
C HIS A 80 -10.51 26.03 -7.01
N LYS A 81 -10.84 26.71 -8.11
CA LYS A 81 -10.97 26.09 -9.44
C LYS A 81 -9.65 25.53 -9.93
N HIS A 82 -8.55 26.25 -9.74
CA HIS A 82 -7.23 25.79 -10.19
C HIS A 82 -6.79 24.52 -9.46
N VAL A 83 -6.91 24.51 -8.12
CA VAL A 83 -6.62 23.32 -7.29
C VAL A 83 -7.50 22.13 -7.69
N SER A 84 -8.79 22.38 -7.95
CA SER A 84 -9.71 21.33 -8.42
C SER A 84 -9.35 20.82 -9.81
N SER A 85 -8.84 21.68 -10.69
CA SER A 85 -8.42 21.29 -12.05
C SER A 85 -7.14 20.44 -12.00
N GLN A 86 -6.19 20.79 -11.13
CA GLN A 86 -4.98 19.99 -10.90
C GLN A 86 -5.30 18.59 -10.38
N ARG A 87 -6.28 18.48 -9.47
CA ARG A 87 -6.78 17.19 -9.00
C ARG A 87 -7.20 16.28 -10.16
N ILE A 88 -8.05 16.80 -11.05
CA ILE A 88 -8.55 16.06 -12.22
C ILE A 88 -7.40 15.66 -13.14
N PHE A 89 -6.47 16.59 -13.41
CA PHE A 89 -5.33 16.32 -14.28
C PHE A 89 -4.46 15.16 -13.76
N VAL A 90 -4.14 15.16 -12.46
CA VAL A 90 -3.39 14.06 -11.82
C VAL A 90 -4.17 12.75 -11.96
N GLN A 91 -5.47 12.75 -11.68
CA GLN A 91 -6.29 11.56 -11.77
C GLN A 91 -6.30 10.97 -13.19
N ASP A 92 -6.45 11.81 -14.21
CA ASP A 92 -6.41 11.40 -15.62
C ASP A 92 -5.05 10.84 -16.02
N LEU A 93 -3.96 11.50 -15.61
CA LEU A 93 -2.59 11.05 -15.85
C LEU A 93 -2.34 9.68 -15.23
N MET A 94 -2.66 9.53 -13.94
CA MET A 94 -2.44 8.29 -13.19
C MET A 94 -3.26 7.14 -13.76
N THR A 95 -4.53 7.38 -14.12
CA THR A 95 -5.38 6.40 -14.78
C THR A 95 -4.81 5.99 -16.15
N GLY A 96 -4.25 6.95 -16.90
CA GLY A 96 -3.56 6.69 -18.16
C GLY A 96 -2.35 5.78 -18.02
N VAL A 97 -1.43 6.10 -17.10
CA VAL A 97 -0.21 5.32 -16.84
C VAL A 97 -0.53 3.94 -16.29
N CYS A 98 -1.49 3.82 -15.35
CA CYS A 98 -1.90 2.53 -14.82
C CYS A 98 -2.42 1.59 -15.92
N ARG A 99 -3.21 2.10 -16.88
CA ARG A 99 -3.71 1.31 -18.01
C ARG A 99 -2.56 0.79 -18.89
N GLU A 100 -1.57 1.65 -19.19
CA GLU A 100 -0.41 1.24 -19.99
C GLU A 100 0.43 0.17 -19.27
N LEU A 101 0.60 0.31 -17.96
CA LEU A 101 1.30 -0.65 -17.10
C LEU A 101 0.58 -2.00 -17.02
N GLU A 102 -0.75 -2.00 -16.92
CA GLU A 102 -1.56 -3.23 -16.98
C GLU A 102 -1.48 -3.93 -18.34
N GLU A 103 -1.45 -3.17 -19.44
CA GLU A 103 -1.27 -3.70 -20.79
C GLU A 103 0.11 -4.37 -20.95
N TRP A 104 1.16 -3.79 -20.38
CA TRP A 104 2.51 -4.37 -20.37
C TRP A 104 2.57 -5.71 -19.63
N ASN A 105 1.93 -5.81 -18.46
CA ASN A 105 1.85 -7.05 -17.69
C ASN A 105 1.11 -8.19 -18.42
N ARG A 106 0.31 -7.89 -19.46
CA ARG A 106 -0.32 -8.91 -20.31
C ARG A 106 0.61 -9.45 -21.41
N VAL A 107 1.60 -8.71 -21.85
CA VAL A 107 2.46 -9.05 -23.00
C VAL A 107 3.53 -10.07 -22.62
N ASP A 108 4.06 -10.02 -21.40
CA ASP A 108 5.10 -10.93 -20.88
C ASP A 108 4.63 -12.40 -20.77
N GLY A 109 3.31 -12.64 -20.74
CA GLY A 109 2.74 -13.98 -20.66
C GLY A 109 2.75 -14.81 -21.95
N LYS A 110 3.42 -14.34 -23.03
CA LYS A 110 3.23 -14.88 -24.39
C LYS A 110 4.53 -15.08 -25.20
N THR A 111 5.56 -15.65 -24.58
CA THR A 111 6.80 -16.14 -25.24
C THR A 111 7.37 -17.26 -24.37
N SER A 112 7.77 -18.47 -24.79
CA SER A 112 7.95 -19.13 -26.08
C SER A 112 7.65 -20.62 -25.85
N GLU A 113 6.89 -21.23 -26.77
CA GLU A 113 6.85 -22.70 -26.94
C GLU A 113 7.86 -23.04 -28.05
N VAL A 114 9.02 -23.57 -27.69
CA VAL A 114 9.91 -24.27 -28.64
C VAL A 114 10.58 -25.44 -27.91
N GLU A 115 10.19 -26.63 -28.37
CA GLU A 115 10.87 -27.95 -28.40
C GLU A 115 12.42 -27.86 -28.49
N GLU A 116 13.28 -28.78 -28.07
CA GLU A 116 13.35 -30.23 -27.81
C GLU A 116 14.71 -30.41 -27.03
N ASP A 117 15.02 -31.43 -26.24
CA ASP A 117 15.34 -32.82 -26.63
C ASP A 117 15.66 -33.63 -25.34
N PRO A 118 15.28 -34.92 -25.18
CA PRO A 118 15.50 -35.70 -23.97
C PRO A 118 16.79 -36.53 -24.06
N LEU A 119 17.76 -36.25 -23.17
CA LEU A 119 18.93 -37.10 -22.96
C LEU A 119 18.59 -38.28 -22.03
N VAL A 120 18.64 -39.46 -22.65
CA VAL A 120 18.48 -40.83 -22.16
C VAL A 120 19.44 -41.20 -21.02
N CYS A 121 18.93 -41.98 -20.06
CA CYS A 121 19.52 -43.16 -19.36
C CYS A 121 18.62 -43.50 -18.14
N ASP A 122 18.21 -44.71 -17.76
CA ASP A 122 18.54 -46.11 -18.10
C ASP A 122 17.48 -47.04 -17.39
N PRO A 123 17.58 -48.39 -17.29
CA PRO A 123 16.77 -49.38 -18.01
C PRO A 123 15.76 -50.20 -17.15
N LEU A 124 15.25 -49.68 -16.04
CA LEU A 124 14.48 -50.51 -15.08
C LEU A 124 12.97 -50.64 -15.34
N LEU A 125 12.42 -49.90 -16.30
CA LEU A 125 10.98 -49.91 -16.59
C LEU A 125 10.50 -51.18 -17.33
N ASN A 126 11.41 -51.94 -17.95
CA ASN A 126 11.02 -52.95 -18.93
C ASN A 126 10.68 -54.32 -18.30
N GLU A 127 11.27 -54.69 -17.18
CA GLU A 127 11.17 -56.07 -16.65
C GLU A 127 9.76 -56.39 -16.09
N PHE A 128 9.09 -55.38 -15.52
CA PHE A 128 7.76 -55.54 -14.93
C PHE A 128 6.63 -55.50 -15.97
N GLU A 129 6.71 -54.62 -16.97
CA GLU A 129 5.75 -54.63 -18.07
C GLU A 129 5.82 -55.94 -18.87
N ILE A 130 7.03 -56.48 -19.05
CA ILE A 130 7.26 -57.81 -19.61
C ILE A 130 6.64 -58.90 -18.74
N HIS A 131 6.82 -58.87 -17.42
CA HIS A 131 6.23 -59.87 -16.52
C HIS A 131 4.69 -59.79 -16.50
N ARG A 132 4.10 -58.59 -16.51
CA ARG A 132 2.65 -58.41 -16.53
C ARG A 132 2.04 -58.88 -17.86
N MET A 133 2.68 -58.56 -18.98
CA MET A 133 2.25 -59.06 -20.29
C MET A 133 2.39 -60.59 -20.36
N ALA A 134 3.49 -61.16 -19.87
CA ALA A 134 3.71 -62.59 -19.84
C ALA A 134 2.71 -63.35 -18.95
N PHE A 135 2.28 -62.77 -17.82
CA PHE A 135 1.25 -63.37 -16.96
C PHE A 135 -0.12 -63.36 -17.64
N LEU A 136 -0.52 -62.23 -18.21
CA LEU A 136 -1.81 -62.13 -18.92
C LEU A 136 -1.86 -63.03 -20.15
N GLU A 137 -0.76 -63.11 -20.91
CA GLU A 137 -0.62 -64.01 -22.05
C GLU A 137 -0.67 -65.49 -21.61
N ASN A 138 -0.08 -65.84 -20.46
CA ASN A 138 -0.20 -67.19 -19.88
C ASN A 138 -1.65 -67.52 -19.48
N ILE A 139 -2.37 -66.57 -18.87
CA ILE A 139 -3.80 -66.75 -18.53
C ILE A 139 -4.65 -66.91 -19.80
N ASP A 140 -4.41 -66.10 -20.83
CA ASP A 140 -5.11 -66.18 -22.11
C ASP A 140 -4.85 -67.51 -22.82
N VAL A 141 -3.61 -68.03 -22.77
CA VAL A 141 -3.24 -69.36 -23.27
C VAL A 141 -3.96 -70.46 -22.50
N LEU A 142 -4.01 -70.40 -21.17
CA LEU A 142 -4.69 -71.40 -20.34
C LEU A 142 -6.21 -71.42 -20.60
N PHE A 143 -6.83 -70.26 -20.83
CA PHE A 143 -8.23 -70.17 -21.26
C PHE A 143 -8.44 -70.74 -22.67
N ALA A 144 -7.55 -70.45 -23.62
CA ALA A 144 -7.60 -70.99 -24.98
C ALA A 144 -7.43 -72.52 -25.01
N GLU A 145 -6.68 -73.09 -24.06
CA GLU A 145 -6.49 -74.53 -23.89
C GLU A 145 -7.60 -75.22 -23.06
N HIS A 146 -8.67 -74.50 -22.66
CA HIS A 146 -9.75 -75.00 -21.79
C HIS A 146 -9.28 -75.49 -20.39
N LYS A 147 -8.10 -75.09 -19.93
CA LYS A 147 -7.53 -75.46 -18.62
C LYS A 147 -7.96 -74.48 -17.54
N VAL A 148 -9.26 -74.42 -17.29
CA VAL A 148 -9.88 -73.46 -16.37
C VAL A 148 -9.38 -73.63 -14.93
N GLU A 149 -9.09 -74.86 -14.49
CA GLU A 149 -8.60 -75.13 -13.12
C GLU A 149 -7.17 -74.58 -12.92
N GLU A 150 -6.27 -74.73 -13.90
CA GLU A 150 -4.90 -74.21 -13.85
C GLU A 150 -4.88 -72.68 -13.97
N ALA A 151 -5.79 -72.10 -14.75
CA ALA A 151 -6.00 -70.65 -14.80
C ALA A 151 -6.51 -70.11 -13.45
N LEU A 152 -7.39 -70.86 -12.78
CA LEU A 152 -7.90 -70.51 -11.45
C LEU A 152 -6.79 -70.56 -10.40
N GLU A 153 -5.95 -71.61 -10.39
CA GLU A 153 -4.82 -71.73 -9.46
C GLU A 153 -3.76 -70.63 -9.68
N ALA A 154 -3.49 -70.25 -10.94
CA ALA A 154 -2.59 -69.13 -11.26
C ALA A 154 -3.15 -67.78 -10.77
N LEU A 155 -4.48 -67.60 -10.83
CA LEU A 155 -5.17 -66.43 -10.26
C LEU A 155 -5.13 -66.45 -8.72
N ASP A 156 -5.38 -67.60 -8.10
CA ASP A 156 -5.40 -67.79 -6.64
C ASP A 156 -4.00 -67.57 -6.03
N ALA A 157 -2.94 -67.93 -6.75
CA ALA A 157 -1.55 -67.63 -6.39
C ALA A 157 -1.24 -66.13 -6.43
N GLU A 158 -1.77 -65.40 -7.43
CA GLU A 158 -1.67 -63.94 -7.48
C GLU A 158 -2.58 -63.26 -6.42
N GLU A 159 -3.74 -63.82 -6.10
CA GLU A 159 -4.63 -63.33 -5.04
C GLU A 159 -4.03 -63.56 -3.63
N LYS A 160 -3.38 -64.70 -3.36
CA LYS A 160 -2.58 -64.86 -2.13
C LYS A 160 -1.44 -63.85 -2.04
N SER A 161 -0.76 -63.58 -3.16
CA SER A 161 0.22 -62.48 -3.24
C SER A 161 -0.42 -61.13 -2.89
N SER A 162 -1.71 -60.92 -3.18
CA SER A 162 -2.43 -59.69 -2.83
C SER A 162 -2.62 -59.49 -1.32
N SER A 163 -2.83 -60.57 -0.56
CA SER A 163 -2.95 -60.50 0.91
C SER A 163 -1.62 -60.18 1.59
N GLU A 164 -0.51 -60.73 1.09
CA GLU A 164 0.85 -60.39 1.55
C GLU A 164 1.23 -58.97 1.13
N LYS A 165 0.83 -58.51 -0.07
CA LYS A 165 0.97 -57.13 -0.52
C LYS A 165 0.27 -56.12 0.40
N THR A 166 -0.87 -56.46 1.00
CA THR A 166 -1.55 -55.55 1.96
C THR A 166 -0.78 -55.38 3.28
N ILE A 167 -0.15 -56.45 3.81
CA ILE A 167 0.65 -56.36 5.04
C ILE A 167 1.94 -55.57 4.76
N LEU A 168 2.54 -55.75 3.58
CA LEU A 168 3.69 -54.99 3.12
C LEU A 168 3.35 -53.50 2.91
N GLU A 169 2.17 -53.20 2.36
CA GLU A 169 1.66 -51.82 2.23
C GLU A 169 1.58 -51.15 3.60
N ASP A 170 0.95 -51.79 4.59
CA ASP A 170 0.80 -51.24 5.95
C ASP A 170 2.16 -50.97 6.62
N GLN A 171 3.11 -51.91 6.49
CA GLN A 171 4.47 -51.74 6.99
C GLN A 171 5.20 -50.58 6.32
N LEU A 172 5.06 -50.45 5.00
CA LEU A 172 5.68 -49.36 4.25
C LEU A 172 5.07 -48.01 4.64
N VAL A 173 3.75 -47.91 4.79
CA VAL A 173 3.09 -46.70 5.30
C VAL A 173 3.63 -46.36 6.69
N GLU A 174 3.70 -47.32 7.61
CA GLU A 174 4.25 -47.12 8.95
C GLU A 174 5.71 -46.61 8.90
N THR A 175 6.54 -47.15 7.99
CA THR A 175 7.91 -46.65 7.81
C THR A 175 7.97 -45.23 7.26
N THR A 176 6.99 -44.76 6.50
CA THR A 176 6.95 -43.38 6.00
C THR A 176 6.44 -42.37 7.03
N GLU A 177 5.62 -42.81 7.99
CA GLU A 177 5.02 -41.94 9.01
C GLU A 177 5.92 -41.73 10.24
N GLN A 178 7.02 -42.47 10.35
CA GLN A 178 7.96 -42.32 11.44
C GLN A 178 8.66 -40.93 11.39
N PRO A 179 8.70 -40.18 12.51
CA PRO A 179 9.11 -38.76 12.52
C PRO A 179 10.61 -38.50 12.26
N SER A 180 11.44 -39.54 12.22
CA SER A 180 12.90 -39.48 12.07
C SER A 180 13.43 -40.21 10.83
N VAL A 181 12.57 -40.58 9.90
CA VAL A 181 12.93 -41.39 8.72
C VAL A 181 13.95 -40.63 7.86
N GLY A 182 15.01 -41.30 7.45
CA GLY A 182 15.98 -40.70 6.52
C GLY A 182 15.32 -40.41 5.17
N ILE A 183 15.71 -39.32 4.49
CA ILE A 183 15.20 -39.01 3.13
C ILE A 183 15.39 -40.21 2.19
N CYS A 184 16.51 -40.94 2.32
CA CYS A 184 16.79 -42.13 1.52
C CYS A 184 15.86 -43.31 1.85
N GLU A 185 15.46 -43.47 3.11
CA GLU A 185 14.54 -44.54 3.56
C GLU A 185 13.12 -44.23 3.10
N LEU A 186 12.70 -42.97 3.22
CA LEU A 186 11.42 -42.48 2.68
C LEU A 186 11.32 -42.78 1.18
N LYS A 187 12.34 -42.42 0.39
CA LYS A 187 12.36 -42.69 -1.07
C LYS A 187 12.24 -44.18 -1.40
N LYS A 188 12.95 -45.04 -0.67
CA LYS A 188 12.88 -46.50 -0.87
C LYS A 188 11.48 -47.03 -0.57
N ALA A 189 10.87 -46.57 0.52
CA ALA A 189 9.52 -46.98 0.90
C ALA A 189 8.47 -46.50 -0.12
N LEU A 190 8.60 -45.27 -0.61
CA LEU A 190 7.72 -44.71 -1.65
C LEU A 190 7.86 -45.42 -3.00
N PHE A 191 9.09 -45.76 -3.40
CA PHE A 191 9.33 -46.55 -4.60
C PHE A 191 8.74 -47.96 -4.46
N ALA A 192 8.88 -48.61 -3.30
CA ALA A 192 8.26 -49.90 -3.03
C ALA A 192 6.72 -49.83 -3.12
N LEU A 193 6.10 -48.78 -2.57
CA LEU A 193 4.66 -48.54 -2.70
C LEU A 193 4.22 -48.32 -4.15
N LEU A 194 5.05 -47.64 -4.97
CA LEU A 194 4.80 -47.49 -6.39
C LEU A 194 4.85 -48.84 -7.11
N GLN A 195 5.83 -49.69 -6.80
CA GLN A 195 5.95 -51.05 -7.36
C GLN A 195 4.78 -51.96 -6.95
N LEU A 196 4.16 -51.72 -5.79
CA LEU A 196 2.95 -52.40 -5.34
C LEU A 196 1.67 -51.92 -6.06
N GLY A 197 1.77 -50.96 -6.98
CA GLY A 197 0.62 -50.36 -7.68
C GLY A 197 -0.10 -49.27 -6.88
N LYS A 198 0.44 -48.85 -5.72
CA LYS A 198 -0.13 -47.83 -4.83
C LYS A 198 0.46 -46.44 -5.07
N GLY A 199 0.66 -46.08 -6.34
CA GLY A 199 1.26 -44.79 -6.74
C GLY A 199 0.57 -43.54 -6.16
N PRO A 200 -0.78 -43.42 -6.17
CA PRO A 200 -1.45 -42.28 -5.54
C PRO A 200 -1.21 -42.16 -4.03
N LEU A 201 -1.14 -43.29 -3.32
CA LEU A 201 -0.85 -43.32 -1.88
C LEU A 201 0.60 -42.90 -1.62
N ALA A 202 1.55 -43.41 -2.40
CA ALA A 202 2.95 -43.01 -2.32
C ALA A 202 3.11 -41.49 -2.58
N GLN A 203 2.44 -40.94 -3.59
CA GLN A 203 2.48 -39.51 -3.85
C GLN A 203 1.88 -38.69 -2.69
N GLN A 204 0.78 -39.14 -2.09
CA GLN A 204 0.19 -38.49 -0.93
C GLN A 204 1.14 -38.50 0.28
N LEU A 205 1.82 -39.62 0.54
CA LEU A 205 2.78 -39.75 1.64
C LEU A 205 4.02 -38.87 1.42
N LEU A 206 4.53 -38.79 0.18
CA LEU A 206 5.61 -37.87 -0.19
C LEU A 206 5.25 -36.43 0.19
N LEU A 207 4.08 -35.95 -0.28
CA LEU A 207 3.63 -34.59 -0.04
C LEU A 207 3.41 -34.30 1.45
N LYS A 208 2.81 -35.24 2.18
CA LYS A 208 2.58 -35.15 3.63
C LYS A 208 3.90 -35.00 4.39
N GLU A 209 4.90 -35.81 4.05
CA GLU A 209 6.18 -35.81 4.77
C GLU A 209 7.03 -34.58 4.45
N TYR A 210 7.09 -34.15 3.18
CA TYR A 210 7.77 -32.91 2.82
C TYR A 210 7.09 -31.66 3.42
N GLY A 211 5.75 -31.62 3.45
CA GLY A 211 4.99 -30.56 4.12
C GLY A 211 5.23 -30.53 5.63
N SER A 212 5.24 -31.69 6.29
CA SER A 212 5.57 -31.84 7.73
C SER A 212 6.97 -31.34 8.06
N ARG A 213 7.96 -31.70 7.23
CA ARG A 213 9.35 -31.22 7.38
C ARG A 213 9.48 -29.72 7.16
N LEU A 214 8.80 -29.18 6.16
CA LEU A 214 8.77 -27.74 5.91
C LEU A 214 8.21 -27.00 7.12
N ARG A 215 7.08 -27.46 7.66
CA ARG A 215 6.46 -26.86 8.84
C ARG A 215 7.39 -26.89 10.05
N LYS A 216 8.04 -28.01 10.35
CA LYS A 216 9.05 -28.10 11.43
C LYS A 216 10.21 -27.12 11.24
N LYS A 217 10.69 -26.94 10.00
CA LYS A 217 11.75 -25.96 9.70
C LYS A 217 11.27 -24.53 9.91
N ILE A 218 10.05 -24.22 9.48
CA ILE A 218 9.42 -22.91 9.68
C ILE A 218 9.21 -22.64 11.17
N ASP A 219 8.66 -23.58 11.93
CA ASP A 219 8.40 -23.44 13.37
C ASP A 219 9.70 -23.25 14.17
N GLY A 220 10.80 -23.89 13.74
CA GLY A 220 12.13 -23.66 14.32
C GLY A 220 12.76 -22.32 13.91
N PHE A 221 12.39 -21.79 12.75
CA PHE A 221 12.88 -20.52 12.21
C PHE A 221 12.12 -19.32 12.76
N LEU A 222 10.79 -19.41 12.92
CA LEU A 222 9.90 -18.31 13.31
C LEU A 222 10.36 -17.54 14.57
N PRO A 223 10.75 -18.19 15.66
CA PRO A 223 11.20 -17.50 16.88
C PRO A 223 12.47 -16.66 16.68
N LEU A 224 13.31 -17.03 15.70
CA LEU A 224 14.53 -16.29 15.36
C LEU A 224 14.23 -15.06 14.47
N CYS A 225 13.06 -15.03 13.82
CA CYS A 225 12.67 -13.98 12.88
C CYS A 225 12.34 -12.67 13.56
N LEU A 226 11.71 -12.71 14.74
CA LEU A 226 11.36 -11.53 15.55
C LEU A 226 12.58 -10.71 16.01
N ILE A 227 13.79 -11.27 15.88
CA ILE A 227 15.06 -10.63 16.29
C ILE A 227 15.77 -10.00 15.08
N TYR A 228 15.45 -10.44 13.85
CA TYR A 228 16.14 -10.04 12.62
C TYR A 228 15.15 -9.70 11.49
N GLU A 229 14.46 -8.58 11.63
CA GLU A 229 13.44 -8.07 10.70
C GLU A 229 13.91 -8.01 9.23
N GLU A 230 15.21 -7.77 8.99
CA GLU A 230 15.77 -7.69 7.62
C GLU A 230 16.03 -9.05 6.96
N THR A 231 16.24 -10.13 7.73
CA THR A 231 16.62 -11.45 7.19
C THR A 231 15.44 -12.37 6.94
N TYR A 232 14.35 -12.16 7.68
CA TYR A 232 13.09 -12.86 7.51
C TYR A 232 12.53 -12.80 6.08
N PRO A 233 12.36 -11.61 5.45
CA PRO A 233 11.77 -11.50 4.12
C PRO A 233 12.59 -12.18 3.03
N LEU A 234 13.89 -12.42 3.23
CA LEU A 234 14.72 -13.18 2.28
C LEU A 234 14.68 -14.69 2.51
N THR A 235 14.70 -15.10 3.79
CA THR A 235 14.95 -16.49 4.15
C THR A 235 13.68 -17.34 4.07
N LEU A 236 12.52 -16.79 4.45
CA LEU A 236 11.27 -17.52 4.41
C LEU A 236 10.84 -17.90 2.98
N PRO A 237 10.83 -16.99 1.98
CA PRO A 237 10.57 -17.37 0.59
C PRO A 237 11.54 -18.43 0.10
N LYS A 238 12.84 -18.26 0.37
CA LYS A 238 13.85 -19.25 -0.02
C LYS A 238 13.57 -20.62 0.58
N LEU A 239 13.19 -20.70 1.85
CA LEU A 239 12.89 -21.97 2.52
C LEU A 239 11.68 -22.69 1.90
N VAL A 240 10.58 -21.96 1.66
CA VAL A 240 9.35 -22.52 1.09
C VAL A 240 9.56 -22.94 -0.36
N PHE A 241 10.02 -22.03 -1.21
CA PHE A 241 10.15 -22.27 -2.64
C PHE A 241 11.23 -23.31 -2.98
N SER A 242 12.35 -23.34 -2.24
CA SER A 242 13.36 -24.41 -2.42
C SER A 242 12.84 -25.78 -1.99
N THR A 243 11.96 -25.84 -1.00
CA THR A 243 11.33 -27.10 -0.60
C THR A 243 10.33 -27.55 -1.66
N ILE A 244 9.53 -26.62 -2.22
CA ILE A 244 8.63 -26.92 -3.35
C ILE A 244 9.42 -27.47 -4.54
N LEU A 245 10.52 -26.79 -4.91
CA LEU A 245 11.40 -27.22 -5.99
C LEU A 245 11.97 -28.62 -5.76
N LEU A 246 12.44 -28.88 -4.53
CA LEU A 246 12.99 -30.18 -4.17
C LEU A 246 11.91 -31.27 -4.27
N THR A 247 10.71 -31.04 -3.71
CA THR A 247 9.61 -32.01 -3.79
C THR A 247 9.21 -32.30 -5.23
N ALA A 248 9.14 -31.26 -6.09
CA ALA A 248 8.82 -31.44 -7.51
C ALA A 248 9.87 -32.32 -8.23
N LYS A 249 11.16 -32.04 -8.01
CA LYS A 249 12.25 -32.86 -8.58
C LYS A 249 12.21 -34.30 -8.11
N GLU A 250 12.00 -34.51 -6.81
CA GLU A 250 11.96 -35.85 -6.22
C GLU A 250 10.73 -36.64 -6.67
N SER A 251 9.59 -35.96 -6.83
CA SER A 251 8.39 -36.57 -7.39
C SER A 251 8.62 -37.00 -8.84
N GLY A 252 9.26 -36.17 -9.68
CA GLY A 252 9.63 -36.55 -11.05
C GLY A 252 10.56 -37.77 -11.10
N LEU A 253 11.54 -37.87 -10.19
CA LEU A 253 12.44 -39.02 -10.10
C LEU A 253 11.75 -40.33 -9.67
N ILE A 254 10.74 -40.25 -8.81
CA ILE A 254 10.05 -41.44 -8.28
C ILE A 254 8.91 -41.87 -9.21
N PHE A 255 8.13 -40.92 -9.71
CA PHE A 255 6.86 -41.18 -10.39
C PHE A 255 6.87 -40.91 -11.91
N GLY A 256 7.94 -40.31 -12.43
CA GLY A 256 8.04 -39.88 -13.82
C GLY A 256 7.10 -38.71 -14.16
N ASP A 257 7.04 -38.36 -15.44
CA ASP A 257 6.26 -37.23 -15.96
C ASP A 257 4.77 -37.56 -16.18
N MET A 258 4.17 -38.29 -15.24
CA MET A 258 2.74 -38.63 -15.32
C MET A 258 1.88 -37.42 -14.92
N PRO A 259 0.95 -36.96 -15.77
CA PRO A 259 0.20 -35.72 -15.54
C PRO A 259 -0.64 -35.75 -14.27
N VAL A 260 -1.09 -36.94 -13.84
CA VAL A 260 -1.84 -37.12 -12.58
C VAL A 260 -1.00 -36.72 -11.36
N TYR A 261 0.29 -37.06 -11.35
CA TYR A 261 1.19 -36.74 -10.24
C TYR A 261 1.71 -35.31 -10.34
N SER A 262 2.04 -34.83 -11.54
CA SER A 262 2.45 -33.45 -11.78
C SER A 262 1.37 -32.44 -11.36
N ASN A 263 0.10 -32.68 -11.72
CA ASN A 263 -1.01 -31.83 -11.29
C ASN A 263 -1.17 -31.81 -9.77
N ARG A 264 -0.91 -32.94 -9.09
CA ARG A 264 -0.98 -33.02 -7.63
C ARG A 264 0.14 -32.24 -6.95
N ILE A 265 1.35 -32.23 -7.54
CA ILE A 265 2.45 -31.39 -7.09
C ILE A 265 2.10 -29.91 -7.22
N VAL A 266 1.50 -29.51 -8.35
CA VAL A 266 1.06 -28.12 -8.55
C VAL A 266 0.06 -27.72 -7.46
N GLN A 267 -1.02 -28.49 -7.25
CA GLN A 267 -1.99 -28.21 -6.18
C GLN A 267 -1.37 -28.11 -4.79
N TRP A 268 -0.40 -28.98 -4.48
CA TRP A 268 0.31 -28.91 -3.21
C TRP A 268 1.19 -27.66 -3.11
N ALA A 269 1.90 -27.30 -4.18
CA ALA A 269 2.68 -26.06 -4.23
C ALA A 269 1.82 -24.81 -4.06
N GLU A 270 0.63 -24.77 -4.68
CA GLU A 270 -0.35 -23.69 -4.50
C GLU A 270 -0.74 -23.55 -3.02
N TRP A 271 -1.05 -24.66 -2.35
CA TRP A 271 -1.41 -24.67 -0.92
C TRP A 271 -0.26 -24.22 0.00
N GLU A 272 0.97 -24.62 -0.29
CA GLU A 272 2.15 -24.17 0.46
C GLU A 272 2.42 -22.67 0.23
N ILE A 273 2.21 -22.16 -0.99
CA ILE A 273 2.32 -20.71 -1.28
C ILE A 273 1.24 -19.93 -0.53
N GLU A 274 -0.02 -20.37 -0.54
CA GLU A 274 -1.09 -19.72 0.24
C GLU A 274 -0.76 -19.69 1.74
N SER A 275 -0.24 -20.79 2.27
CA SER A 275 0.19 -20.89 3.66
C SER A 275 1.37 -19.97 3.97
N PHE A 276 2.32 -19.84 3.05
CA PHE A 276 3.43 -18.89 3.12
C PHE A 276 2.92 -17.44 3.18
N ILE A 277 1.99 -17.05 2.30
CA ILE A 277 1.44 -15.69 2.28
C ILE A 277 0.72 -15.38 3.59
N ARG A 278 -0.06 -16.32 4.12
CA ARG A 278 -0.69 -16.17 5.44
C ARG A 278 0.34 -15.96 6.55
N LEU A 279 1.43 -16.73 6.53
CA LEU A 279 2.49 -16.61 7.52
C LEU A 279 3.20 -15.26 7.46
N VAL A 280 3.46 -14.75 6.24
CA VAL A 280 4.05 -13.42 6.04
C VAL A 280 3.13 -12.34 6.62
N LYS A 281 1.82 -12.43 6.40
CA LYS A 281 0.84 -11.50 6.97
C LYS A 281 0.78 -11.54 8.50
N GLU A 282 0.79 -12.73 9.09
CA GLU A 282 0.71 -12.92 10.55
C GLU A 282 1.96 -12.43 11.29
N ASN A 283 3.13 -12.42 10.63
CA ASN A 283 4.41 -12.07 11.23
C ASN A 283 5.00 -10.77 10.68
N ALA A 284 4.22 -9.99 9.91
CA ALA A 284 4.66 -8.71 9.40
C ALA A 284 4.90 -7.72 10.57
N PRO A 285 5.96 -6.90 10.50
CA PRO A 285 6.15 -5.81 11.46
C PRO A 285 4.95 -4.86 11.42
N SER A 286 4.70 -4.15 12.53
CA SER A 286 3.60 -3.19 12.57
C SER A 286 3.75 -2.14 11.46
N SER A 287 2.73 -2.07 10.61
CA SER A 287 2.53 -1.22 9.42
C SER A 287 2.77 0.29 9.59
N GLU A 288 3.10 0.76 10.80
CA GLU A 288 3.39 2.17 11.12
C GLU A 288 4.83 2.59 10.79
N THR A 289 5.68 1.66 10.34
CA THR A 289 7.11 1.90 10.14
C THR A 289 7.53 1.68 8.69
N VAL A 290 8.38 2.57 8.17
CA VAL A 290 9.00 2.50 6.83
C VAL A 290 9.72 1.17 6.58
N THR A 291 10.20 0.55 7.65
CA THR A 291 10.84 -0.77 7.66
C THR A 291 9.89 -1.89 7.25
N ALA A 292 8.58 -1.76 7.48
CA ALA A 292 7.56 -2.73 7.08
C ALA A 292 7.42 -2.82 5.56
N LEU A 293 7.23 -1.68 4.89
CA LEU A 293 7.16 -1.61 3.43
C LEU A 293 8.42 -2.18 2.77
N ARG A 294 9.61 -1.86 3.32
CA ARG A 294 10.87 -2.41 2.82
C ARG A 294 10.93 -3.92 2.98
N ALA A 295 10.55 -4.45 4.14
CA ALA A 295 10.53 -5.89 4.38
C ALA A 295 9.55 -6.61 3.43
N THR A 296 8.35 -6.05 3.25
CA THR A 296 7.35 -6.51 2.28
C THR A 296 7.94 -6.54 0.87
N SER A 297 8.58 -5.45 0.45
CA SER A 297 9.14 -5.34 -0.89
C SER A 297 10.26 -6.34 -1.14
N ILE A 298 11.11 -6.57 -0.15
CA ILE A 298 12.17 -7.59 -0.20
C ILE A 298 11.56 -9.00 -0.25
N CYS A 299 10.50 -9.26 0.51
CA CYS A 299 9.80 -10.54 0.52
C CYS A 299 9.21 -10.86 -0.86
N VAL A 300 8.49 -9.90 -1.44
CA VAL A 300 7.93 -9.99 -2.80
C VAL A 300 9.03 -10.28 -3.82
N GLN A 301 10.11 -9.49 -3.82
CA GLN A 301 11.26 -9.69 -4.70
C GLN A 301 11.86 -11.09 -4.56
N ALA A 302 12.09 -11.56 -3.32
CA ALA A 302 12.66 -12.87 -3.07
C ALA A 302 11.72 -13.99 -3.55
N SER A 303 10.41 -13.84 -3.34
CA SER A 303 9.41 -14.78 -3.83
C SER A 303 9.39 -14.87 -5.36
N PHE A 304 9.40 -13.76 -6.09
CA PHE A 304 9.45 -13.77 -7.56
C PHE A 304 10.76 -14.35 -8.10
N ASN A 305 11.91 -13.99 -7.51
CA ASN A 305 13.20 -14.57 -7.88
C ASN A 305 13.22 -16.10 -7.72
N GLN A 306 12.63 -16.62 -6.64
CA GLN A 306 12.54 -18.07 -6.45
C GLN A 306 11.46 -18.71 -7.33
N CYS A 307 10.37 -17.98 -7.63
CA CYS A 307 9.32 -18.44 -8.53
C CYS A 307 9.86 -18.64 -9.94
N SER A 308 10.67 -17.71 -10.47
CA SER A 308 11.34 -17.84 -11.77
C SER A 308 12.13 -19.15 -11.89
N ILE A 309 12.81 -19.57 -10.83
CA ILE A 309 13.52 -20.86 -10.78
C ILE A 309 12.54 -22.03 -10.89
N LEU A 310 11.37 -21.98 -10.24
CA LEU A 310 10.32 -23.00 -10.36
C LEU A 310 9.74 -23.05 -11.79
N GLU A 311 9.56 -21.90 -12.43
CA GLU A 311 9.02 -21.82 -13.78
C GLU A 311 9.96 -22.46 -14.82
N SER A 312 11.28 -22.30 -14.64
CA SER A 312 12.30 -22.99 -15.45
C SER A 312 12.23 -24.53 -15.36
N GLN A 313 11.53 -25.06 -14.37
CA GLN A 313 11.34 -26.50 -14.13
C GLN A 313 9.90 -26.95 -14.46
N GLY A 314 9.09 -26.09 -15.10
CA GLY A 314 7.74 -26.41 -15.53
C GLY A 314 6.62 -26.05 -14.53
N LEU A 315 6.93 -25.53 -13.34
CA LEU A 315 5.93 -25.09 -12.36
C LEU A 315 5.64 -23.59 -12.50
N LYS A 316 4.66 -23.24 -13.33
CA LYS A 316 4.24 -21.85 -13.58
C LYS A 316 3.33 -21.32 -12.47
N LEU A 317 3.92 -20.70 -11.43
CA LEU A 317 3.22 -20.21 -10.24
C LEU A 317 3.24 -18.67 -10.11
N SER A 318 3.89 -17.94 -11.03
CA SER A 318 4.03 -16.47 -10.95
C SER A 318 2.67 -15.76 -10.89
N LYS A 319 1.70 -16.18 -11.70
CA LYS A 319 0.35 -15.59 -11.71
C LYS A 319 -0.39 -15.74 -10.37
N LEU A 320 -0.28 -16.91 -9.73
CA LEU A 320 -0.86 -17.12 -8.40
C LEU A 320 -0.18 -16.21 -7.38
N LEU A 321 1.15 -16.16 -7.42
CA LEU A 321 1.94 -15.34 -6.52
C LEU A 321 1.60 -13.85 -6.65
N MET A 322 1.44 -13.34 -7.88
CA MET A 322 0.97 -11.98 -8.14
C MET A 322 -0.36 -11.68 -7.46
N VAL A 323 -1.36 -12.55 -7.63
CA VAL A 323 -2.71 -12.35 -7.06
C VAL A 323 -2.67 -12.36 -5.53
N LEU A 324 -1.93 -13.29 -4.92
CA LEU A 324 -1.86 -13.41 -3.47
C LEU A 324 -1.06 -12.26 -2.83
N LEU A 325 0.04 -11.84 -3.45
CA LEU A 325 0.87 -10.73 -2.97
C LEU A 325 0.22 -9.36 -3.22
N GLN A 326 -0.64 -9.21 -4.23
CA GLN A 326 -1.34 -7.95 -4.47
C GLN A 326 -2.09 -7.48 -3.23
N GLN A 327 -2.87 -8.37 -2.61
CA GLN A 327 -3.61 -8.03 -1.40
C GLN A 327 -2.67 -7.63 -0.25
N TYR A 328 -1.52 -8.29 -0.14
CA TYR A 328 -0.53 -7.99 0.91
C TYR A 328 0.15 -6.62 0.70
N VAL A 329 0.57 -6.30 -0.53
CA VAL A 329 1.16 -5.00 -0.88
C VAL A 329 0.15 -3.86 -0.67
N GLU A 330 -1.12 -4.09 -1.04
CA GLU A 330 -2.17 -3.09 -0.84
C GLU A 330 -2.47 -2.79 0.62
N GLU A 331 -2.49 -3.81 1.49
CA GLU A 331 -2.72 -3.66 2.93
C GLU A 331 -1.58 -2.89 3.61
N GLU A 332 -0.32 -3.21 3.29
CA GLU A 332 0.86 -2.53 3.85
C GLU A 332 1.02 -1.08 3.34
N MET A 333 0.59 -0.78 2.11
CA MET A 333 0.56 0.60 1.63
C MET A 333 -0.60 1.42 2.24
N MET A 334 -1.69 0.79 2.69
CA MET A 334 -2.86 1.47 3.25
C MET A 334 -2.61 2.08 4.64
N THR A 335 -1.55 1.69 5.34
CA THR A 335 -1.28 2.17 6.71
C THR A 335 -0.36 3.37 6.78
N LEU A 336 0.02 3.93 5.62
CA LEU A 336 0.56 5.28 5.52
C LEU A 336 -0.48 6.21 6.16
N PRO A 337 -0.26 6.71 7.40
CA PRO A 337 -1.38 7.20 8.18
C PRO A 337 -1.96 8.46 7.54
N PRO A 338 -3.30 8.64 7.56
CA PRO A 338 -3.91 9.96 7.50
C PRO A 338 -3.63 10.73 8.80
N GLN A 339 -2.37 10.80 9.24
CA GLN A 339 -1.90 11.76 10.26
C GLN A 339 -1.51 13.10 9.60
N ILE A 340 -2.05 13.37 8.42
CA ILE A 340 -1.95 14.69 7.77
C ILE A 340 -2.66 15.75 8.65
N VAL A 341 -3.51 15.36 9.63
CA VAL A 341 -4.23 16.31 10.51
C VAL A 341 -4.24 16.00 12.02
N SER A 342 -4.00 14.77 12.51
CA SER A 342 -4.09 14.52 13.97
C SER A 342 -2.72 14.54 14.67
N ALA A 343 -2.34 15.67 15.25
CA ALA A 343 -1.41 15.65 16.38
C ALA A 343 -2.12 15.07 17.62
N PRO A 344 -1.43 14.31 18.50
CA PRO A 344 -2.01 13.92 19.77
C PRO A 344 -2.33 15.17 20.61
N PRO A 345 -3.41 15.17 21.40
CA PRO A 345 -3.75 16.29 22.27
C PRO A 345 -2.77 16.30 23.45
N GLY A 346 -1.63 16.96 23.28
CA GLY A 346 -0.70 17.19 24.38
C GLY A 346 0.76 17.32 23.97
N LEU A 347 1.11 18.40 23.26
CA LEU A 347 2.44 19.03 23.34
C LEU A 347 2.38 20.45 22.72
N THR A 348 1.48 21.30 23.23
CA THR A 348 1.36 22.70 22.79
C THR A 348 2.36 23.58 23.55
N THR A 349 3.61 23.65 23.10
CA THR A 349 4.48 24.83 23.32
C THR A 349 5.51 24.99 22.20
N SER A 350 5.07 25.15 20.95
CA SER A 350 5.83 25.94 19.98
C SER A 350 4.92 26.46 18.87
N SER A 351 5.04 27.76 18.61
CA SER A 351 4.57 28.56 17.46
C SER A 351 3.58 27.93 16.47
N SER A 352 2.40 28.55 16.34
CA SER A 352 1.34 28.24 15.38
C SER A 352 1.72 28.40 13.90
N ASP A 353 2.90 28.96 13.58
CA ASP A 353 3.35 29.17 12.20
C ASP A 353 4.09 27.97 11.57
N SER A 354 4.58 27.00 12.37
CA SER A 354 5.40 25.88 11.85
C SER A 354 4.60 24.60 11.57
N MET A 355 3.29 24.57 11.79
CA MET A 355 2.51 23.33 11.78
C MET A 355 1.88 22.97 10.41
N HIS A 356 1.79 23.93 9.48
CA HIS A 356 1.05 23.79 8.19
C HIS A 356 1.94 23.49 6.98
N ALA A 357 3.17 24.02 6.94
CA ALA A 357 4.19 23.53 6.02
C ALA A 357 4.58 22.07 6.32
N GLY A 358 4.31 21.59 7.54
CA GLY A 358 4.62 20.24 7.99
C GLY A 358 3.77 19.14 7.36
N SER A 359 2.49 19.37 7.02
CA SER A 359 1.61 18.32 6.50
C SER A 359 1.91 17.98 5.03
N GLY A 360 2.08 18.99 4.19
CA GLY A 360 2.47 18.82 2.80
C GLY A 360 3.91 18.32 2.63
N THR A 361 4.85 18.84 3.44
CA THR A 361 6.23 18.31 3.47
C THR A 361 6.27 16.85 3.94
N ARG A 362 5.40 16.46 4.88
CA ARG A 362 5.24 15.07 5.30
C ARG A 362 4.71 14.19 4.18
N PHE A 363 3.69 14.62 3.45
CA PHE A 363 3.20 13.89 2.28
C PHE A 363 4.31 13.67 1.23
N ILE A 364 5.04 14.74 0.90
CA ILE A 364 6.19 14.68 -0.03
C ILE A 364 7.25 13.70 0.46
N PHE A 365 7.65 13.79 1.73
CA PHE A 365 8.63 12.87 2.34
C PHE A 365 8.14 11.43 2.27
N LEU A 366 6.87 11.20 2.60
CA LEU A 366 6.28 9.87 2.68
C LEU A 366 6.24 9.19 1.30
N VAL A 367 5.83 9.92 0.25
CA VAL A 367 5.84 9.39 -1.12
C VAL A 367 7.26 9.12 -1.59
N LYS A 368 8.21 10.03 -1.35
CA LYS A 368 9.63 9.84 -1.72
C LYS A 368 10.23 8.61 -1.03
N ASP A 369 9.98 8.48 0.27
CA ASP A 369 10.49 7.36 1.05
C ASP A 369 9.83 6.04 0.66
N THR A 370 8.50 6.03 0.45
CA THR A 370 7.76 4.89 -0.12
C THR A 370 8.40 4.44 -1.42
N MET A 371 8.60 5.36 -2.37
CA MET A 371 9.28 5.07 -3.65
C MET A 371 10.66 4.47 -3.42
N GLN A 372 11.42 4.98 -2.45
CA GLN A 372 12.76 4.49 -2.13
C GLN A 372 12.78 3.06 -1.60
N GLN A 373 11.76 2.63 -0.86
CA GLN A 373 11.68 1.28 -0.30
C GLN A 373 11.27 0.21 -1.32
N LEU A 374 10.69 0.60 -2.45
CA LEU A 374 10.23 -0.35 -3.47
C LEU A 374 11.40 -0.99 -4.24
N THR A 375 11.35 -2.30 -4.34
CA THR A 375 12.26 -3.16 -5.13
C THR A 375 11.82 -3.20 -6.59
N PRO A 376 12.72 -3.55 -7.52
CA PRO A 376 12.39 -3.62 -8.96
C PRO A 376 11.21 -4.52 -9.30
N GLU A 377 11.09 -5.71 -8.69
CA GLU A 377 9.96 -6.62 -8.96
C GLU A 377 8.63 -6.06 -8.46
N VAL A 378 8.64 -5.31 -7.35
CA VAL A 378 7.43 -4.65 -6.88
C VAL A 378 7.02 -3.53 -7.81
N ILE A 379 7.97 -2.77 -8.34
CA ILE A 379 7.71 -1.74 -9.35
C ILE A 379 7.14 -2.37 -10.63
N SER A 380 7.74 -3.45 -11.11
CA SER A 380 7.31 -4.16 -12.32
C SER A 380 5.89 -4.70 -12.21
N HIS A 381 5.60 -5.45 -11.15
CA HIS A 381 4.33 -6.16 -11.01
C HIS A 381 3.22 -5.35 -10.34
N PHE A 382 3.56 -4.40 -9.45
CA PHE A 382 2.59 -3.66 -8.64
C PHE A 382 2.70 -2.14 -8.79
N GLY A 383 3.50 -1.62 -9.73
CA GLY A 383 3.63 -0.18 -9.94
C GLY A 383 2.30 0.54 -10.19
N ALA A 384 1.35 -0.10 -10.88
CA ALA A 384 0.02 0.48 -11.15
C ALA A 384 -0.79 0.59 -9.86
N THR A 385 -0.74 -0.45 -9.03
CA THR A 385 -1.37 -0.47 -7.71
C THR A 385 -0.78 0.62 -6.83
N VAL A 386 0.55 0.74 -6.80
CA VAL A 386 1.30 1.76 -6.06
C VAL A 386 0.88 3.18 -6.49
N LEU A 387 0.88 3.46 -7.79
CA LEU A 387 0.45 4.76 -8.33
C LEU A 387 -1.01 5.05 -7.96
N THR A 388 -1.91 4.09 -8.14
CA THR A 388 -3.33 4.25 -7.81
C THR A 388 -3.53 4.63 -6.35
N LYS A 389 -2.79 4.01 -5.41
CA LYS A 389 -2.83 4.38 -3.99
C LYS A 389 -2.29 5.80 -3.75
N ILE A 390 -1.19 6.18 -4.39
CA ILE A 390 -0.64 7.54 -4.30
C ILE A 390 -1.63 8.58 -4.82
N SER A 391 -2.31 8.30 -5.94
CA SER A 391 -3.36 9.16 -6.49
C SER A 391 -4.50 9.35 -5.48
N HIS A 392 -4.96 8.27 -4.86
CA HIS A 392 -6.00 8.33 -3.83
C HIS A 392 -5.57 9.19 -2.62
N PHE A 393 -4.34 9.04 -2.14
CA PHE A 393 -3.84 9.87 -1.04
C PHE A 393 -3.70 11.34 -1.44
N PHE A 394 -3.34 11.62 -2.70
CA PHE A 394 -3.33 12.98 -3.22
C PHE A 394 -4.74 13.58 -3.29
N ASP A 395 -5.73 12.82 -3.75
CA ASP A 395 -7.13 13.24 -3.76
C ASP A 395 -7.62 13.62 -2.36
N GLU A 396 -7.34 12.79 -1.37
CA GLU A 396 -7.69 13.06 0.03
C GLU A 396 -6.96 14.31 0.57
N TYR A 397 -5.68 14.45 0.25
CA TYR A 397 -4.90 15.64 0.60
C TYR A 397 -5.49 16.93 0.00
N VAL A 398 -5.88 16.90 -1.28
CA VAL A 398 -6.50 18.04 -1.96
C VAL A 398 -7.88 18.36 -1.38
N GLU A 399 -8.69 17.36 -1.03
CA GLU A 399 -9.98 17.59 -0.39
C GLU A 399 -9.85 18.24 0.99
N LEU A 400 -8.85 17.82 1.79
CA LEU A 400 -8.54 18.46 3.06
C LEU A 400 -8.08 19.91 2.87
N LEU A 401 -7.31 20.18 1.83
CA LEU A 401 -6.83 21.51 1.50
C LEU A 401 -7.96 22.44 1.05
N ILE A 402 -8.88 21.94 0.21
CA ILE A 402 -10.10 22.66 -0.19
C ILE A 402 -10.92 23.06 1.04
N LYS A 403 -11.07 22.15 2.02
CA LYS A 403 -11.78 22.43 3.29
C LYS A 403 -11.03 23.43 4.19
N ALA A 404 -9.71 23.54 4.06
CA ALA A 404 -8.89 24.46 4.84
C ALA A 404 -8.86 25.89 4.27
N LEU A 405 -9.15 26.07 2.97
CA LEU A 405 -9.26 27.38 2.34
C LEU A 405 -10.59 28.08 2.70
N PRO A 406 -10.62 29.41 2.86
CA PRO A 406 -11.86 30.10 3.15
C PRO A 406 -12.89 29.96 2.02
N GLY A 407 -14.12 29.55 2.36
CA GLY A 407 -15.22 29.52 1.39
C GLY A 407 -15.88 30.90 1.21
N PRO A 408 -16.46 31.20 0.04
CA PRO A 408 -17.06 32.50 -0.30
C PRO A 408 -18.39 32.81 0.44
N SER A 409 -18.84 31.99 1.39
CA SER A 409 -20.15 32.19 2.04
C SER A 409 -20.23 31.84 3.54
N GLU A 410 -19.10 31.72 4.24
CA GLU A 410 -19.10 31.20 5.63
C GLU A 410 -19.44 32.21 6.73
N ASP A 411 -19.79 33.46 6.40
CA ASP A 411 -20.22 34.45 7.39
C ASP A 411 -21.66 34.25 7.91
N LYS A 412 -22.35 33.17 7.53
CA LYS A 412 -23.76 32.94 7.94
C LYS A 412 -24.05 31.70 8.78
N ASN A 413 -23.11 30.78 8.99
CA ASN A 413 -23.39 29.57 9.75
C ASN A 413 -22.50 29.46 10.99
N LEU A 414 -22.78 30.34 11.96
CA LEU A 414 -22.29 30.21 13.33
C LEU A 414 -23.19 29.25 14.11
N ALA A 415 -23.44 28.05 13.57
CA ALA A 415 -24.19 27.02 14.26
C ALA A 415 -23.86 25.63 13.72
N GLU A 416 -23.35 24.79 14.61
CA GLU A 416 -23.46 23.33 14.57
C GLU A 416 -22.71 22.59 13.45
N ASN A 417 -21.43 22.31 13.67
CA ASN A 417 -20.99 20.92 13.60
C ASN A 417 -19.76 20.67 14.47
N LYS A 418 -19.95 19.84 15.52
CA LYS A 418 -18.88 19.21 16.28
C LYS A 418 -18.44 17.95 15.52
N GLU A 419 -17.72 18.11 14.42
CA GLU A 419 -16.97 16.99 13.84
C GLU A 419 -15.79 17.55 13.06
N TYR A 420 -14.59 17.31 13.61
CA TYR A 420 -13.29 17.80 13.17
C TYR A 420 -13.15 19.34 13.09
N VAL A 421 -12.41 19.91 14.04
CA VAL A 421 -11.94 21.29 13.95
C VAL A 421 -10.92 21.35 12.80
N TYR A 422 -11.42 21.53 11.58
CA TYR A 422 -10.57 21.81 10.43
C TYR A 422 -9.94 23.18 10.64
N TYR A 423 -8.60 23.22 10.66
CA TYR A 423 -7.87 24.47 10.74
C TYR A 423 -8.07 25.26 9.43
N LYS A 424 -8.53 26.51 9.54
CA LYS A 424 -8.78 27.39 8.40
C LYS A 424 -7.55 28.27 8.14
N ALA A 425 -7.04 28.31 6.92
CA ALA A 425 -5.92 29.17 6.52
C ALA A 425 -6.40 30.63 6.49
N LYS A 426 -5.99 31.41 7.50
CA LYS A 426 -6.50 32.79 7.72
C LYS A 426 -5.64 33.86 7.07
N THR A 427 -4.37 33.58 6.79
CA THR A 427 -3.45 34.55 6.18
C THR A 427 -3.11 34.17 4.75
N ASP A 428 -2.86 35.17 3.90
CA ASP A 428 -2.45 34.96 2.50
C ASP A 428 -1.18 34.11 2.41
N SER A 429 -0.25 34.28 3.36
CA SER A 429 0.97 33.47 3.46
C SER A 429 0.68 31.99 3.71
N GLN A 430 -0.34 31.66 4.53
CA GLN A 430 -0.74 30.27 4.78
C GLN A 430 -1.44 29.67 3.56
N GLN A 431 -2.30 30.44 2.90
CA GLN A 431 -2.98 30.01 1.68
C GLN A 431 -1.99 29.75 0.55
N LEU A 432 -1.03 30.67 0.33
CA LEU A 432 0.05 30.50 -0.64
C LEU A 432 0.96 29.30 -0.31
N ALA A 433 1.29 29.07 0.96
CA ALA A 433 2.12 27.92 1.35
C ALA A 433 1.42 26.57 1.07
N LEU A 434 0.12 26.49 1.35
CA LEU A 434 -0.69 25.31 1.02
C LEU A 434 -0.73 25.09 -0.49
N MET A 435 -0.96 26.15 -1.27
CA MET A 435 -0.91 26.08 -2.74
C MET A 435 0.42 25.58 -3.27
N VAL A 436 1.53 26.24 -2.89
CA VAL A 436 2.87 25.88 -3.36
C VAL A 436 3.12 24.40 -3.11
N THR A 437 2.63 23.87 -1.99
CA THR A 437 2.76 22.44 -1.70
C THR A 437 1.93 21.56 -2.64
N VAL A 438 0.67 21.91 -2.94
CA VAL A 438 -0.15 21.17 -3.92
C VAL A 438 0.50 21.16 -5.30
N PHE A 439 0.98 22.32 -5.76
CA PHE A 439 1.69 22.43 -7.03
C PHE A 439 2.98 21.61 -7.02
N THR A 440 3.76 21.66 -5.94
CA THR A 440 4.99 20.84 -5.82
C THR A 440 4.66 19.35 -5.90
N VAL A 441 3.56 18.92 -5.29
CA VAL A 441 3.12 17.53 -5.38
C VAL A 441 2.70 17.17 -6.81
N ALA A 442 1.90 18.02 -7.46
CA ALA A 442 1.39 17.81 -8.80
C ALA A 442 2.49 17.85 -9.89
N ASP A 443 3.37 18.84 -9.83
CA ASP A 443 4.34 19.14 -10.90
C ASP A 443 5.69 18.44 -10.69
N GLU A 444 6.08 18.11 -9.45
CA GLU A 444 7.39 17.49 -9.18
C GLU A 444 7.26 16.07 -8.63
N LEU A 445 6.47 15.86 -7.57
CA LEU A 445 6.45 14.59 -6.84
C LEU A 445 5.79 13.46 -7.63
N LEU A 446 4.63 13.72 -8.22
CA LEU A 446 3.88 12.72 -8.97
C LEU A 446 4.60 12.34 -10.28
N PRO A 447 5.11 13.29 -11.08
CA PRO A 447 5.97 12.96 -12.22
C PRO A 447 7.23 12.19 -11.83
N MET A 448 7.84 12.47 -10.67
CA MET A 448 8.96 11.68 -10.15
C MET A 448 8.54 10.24 -9.85
N ALA A 449 7.41 10.03 -9.18
CA ALA A 449 6.90 8.68 -8.87
C ALA A 449 6.58 7.90 -10.15
N VAL A 450 5.90 8.53 -11.11
CA VAL A 450 5.62 7.96 -12.44
C VAL A 450 6.92 7.61 -13.17
N SER A 451 7.87 8.55 -13.24
CA SER A 451 9.15 8.34 -13.93
C SER A 451 9.94 7.20 -13.32
N ARG A 452 9.94 7.06 -11.99
CA ARG A 452 10.65 5.98 -11.31
C ARG A 452 10.02 4.61 -11.59
N ILE A 453 8.69 4.54 -11.59
CA ILE A 453 7.98 3.30 -11.86
C ILE A 453 8.17 2.90 -13.32
N TRP A 454 8.08 3.87 -14.23
CA TRP A 454 8.32 3.67 -15.66
C TRP A 454 9.77 3.28 -15.97
N SER A 455 10.77 3.94 -15.36
CA SER A 455 12.18 3.62 -15.59
C SER A 455 12.55 2.25 -15.02
N GLY A 456 12.06 1.91 -13.82
CA GLY A 456 12.29 0.60 -13.22
C GLY A 456 11.74 -0.54 -14.08
N GLN A 457 10.67 -0.28 -14.82
CA GLN A 457 10.09 -1.24 -15.77
C GLN A 457 10.90 -1.37 -17.07
N SER A 458 11.56 -0.29 -17.51
CA SER A 458 12.45 -0.30 -18.67
C SER A 458 13.82 -0.93 -18.39
N GLU A 459 14.34 -0.86 -17.16
CA GLU A 459 15.66 -1.41 -16.79
C GLU A 459 15.67 -2.95 -16.72
N LEU A 460 14.53 -3.58 -16.44
CA LEU A 460 14.37 -5.05 -16.46
C LEU A 460 14.45 -5.66 -17.88
N MET A 461 14.42 -4.81 -18.93
CA MET A 461 14.48 -5.19 -20.34
C MET A 461 15.89 -5.15 -20.95
N GLU A 462 16.96 -4.90 -20.19
CA GLU A 462 18.34 -5.14 -20.68
C GLU A 462 18.89 -6.49 -20.23
N PRO A 463 18.59 -7.61 -20.92
CA PRO A 463 19.48 -8.76 -20.91
C PRO A 463 20.71 -8.40 -21.75
N GLY A 464 21.89 -8.50 -21.15
CA GLY A 464 23.19 -8.10 -21.71
C GLY A 464 23.33 -8.21 -23.23
N SER A 465 23.32 -7.05 -23.89
CA SER A 465 23.94 -6.86 -25.18
C SER A 465 25.29 -6.18 -24.97
N GLY A 466 26.32 -6.96 -24.66
CA GLY A 466 27.68 -6.49 -24.89
C GLY A 466 27.90 -6.38 -26.41
N PRO A 467 28.30 -5.22 -26.96
CA PRO A 467 28.82 -5.21 -28.30
C PRO A 467 30.27 -5.72 -28.21
N ALA A 468 30.47 -6.94 -28.71
CA ALA A 468 31.75 -7.32 -29.27
C ALA A 468 32.01 -6.44 -30.49
N GLU A 469 32.69 -5.31 -30.29
CA GLU A 469 33.34 -4.62 -31.38
C GLU A 469 34.77 -5.15 -31.53
N ASN A 470 34.97 -5.81 -32.67
CA ASN A 470 36.26 -6.15 -33.22
C ASN A 470 37.11 -4.87 -33.40
N VAL A 471 38.32 -4.88 -32.83
CA VAL A 471 39.54 -4.37 -33.47
C VAL A 471 40.66 -5.39 -33.23
#